data_AF-A0A8J7MFU6-F1
#
_entry.id   AF-A0A8J7MFU6-F1
#
_cell.length_a   1.000
_cell.length_b   1.000
_cell.length_c   1.000
_cell.angle_alpha   90.00
_cell.angle_beta   90.00
_cell.angle_gamma   90.00
#
_symmetry.space_group_name_H-M   'P 1'
#
loop_
_entity.id
_entity.type
_entity.pdbx_description
1 polymer ?
#
loop_
_entity_poly.entity_id
_entity_poly.type
_entity_poly.pdbx_seq_one_letter_code
_entity_poly.pdbx_strand_id
1 'polypeptide(L)'
;MDKDFVRQIVKGSLIVTVFFVLLCLVAVFSYLPGFLGEWSKALLAILTNPVLMAVSLFFLGLTFVFLINGIRRNREGNDYVRLDAEGKPQLDEDGVALEDEQLNADKE
;
A
#
# COMPACT_ATOMS: atom_id res chain seq x y z
N MET A 1 -15.27 -17.38 8.59
CA MET A 1 -14.07 -16.51 8.52
C MET A 1 -12.94 -17.37 7.99
N ASP A 2 -12.33 -16.98 6.87
CA ASP A 2 -11.25 -17.77 6.27
C ASP A 2 -10.06 -17.88 7.22
N LYS A 3 -9.59 -19.11 7.43
CA LYS A 3 -8.44 -19.36 8.32
C LYS A 3 -7.18 -18.66 7.83
N ASP A 4 -7.04 -18.49 6.52
CA ASP A 4 -5.91 -17.80 5.89
C ASP A 4 -5.96 -16.28 6.10
N PHE A 5 -7.14 -15.69 6.03
CA PHE A 5 -7.36 -14.27 6.34
C PHE A 5 -7.00 -13.96 7.80
N VAL A 6 -7.46 -14.79 8.74
CA VAL A 6 -7.11 -14.66 10.16
C VAL A 6 -5.60 -14.79 10.37
N ARG A 7 -4.96 -15.75 9.71
CA ARG A 7 -3.51 -15.96 9.81
C ARG A 7 -2.71 -14.77 9.25
N GLN A 8 -3.16 -14.13 8.19
CA GLN A 8 -2.54 -12.91 7.66
C GLN A 8 -2.67 -11.74 8.63
N ILE A 9 -3.86 -11.52 9.20
CA ILE A 9 -4.09 -10.47 10.20
C ILE A 9 -3.20 -10.70 11.43
N VAL A 10 -3.11 -11.92 11.93
CA VAL A 10 -2.28 -12.24 13.11
C VAL A 10 -0.81 -11.98 12.83
N LYS A 11 -0.29 -12.34 11.65
CA LYS A 11 1.10 -12.04 11.26
C LYS A 11 1.35 -10.54 11.18
N GLY A 12 0.44 -9.78 10.58
CA GLY A 12 0.52 -8.31 10.52
C GLY A 12 0.49 -7.68 11.91
N SER A 13 -0.47 -8.11 12.75
CA SER A 13 -0.61 -7.65 14.13
C SER A 13 0.64 -7.93 14.95
N LEU A 14 1.24 -9.12 14.81
CA LEU A 14 2.45 -9.49 15.54
C LEU A 14 3.62 -8.53 15.22
N ILE A 15 3.81 -8.20 13.94
CA ILE A 15 4.87 -7.28 13.50
C ILE A 15 4.65 -5.89 14.12
N VAL A 16 3.41 -5.39 14.09
CA VAL A 16 3.06 -4.10 14.70
C VAL A 16 3.32 -4.12 16.21
N THR A 17 2.90 -5.17 16.91
CA THR A 17 3.13 -5.31 18.35
C THR A 17 4.62 -5.33 18.69
N VAL A 18 5.42 -6.09 17.96
CA VAL A 18 6.89 -6.15 18.17
C VAL A 18 7.51 -4.76 17.96
N PHE A 19 7.09 -4.03 16.93
CA PHE A 19 7.57 -2.67 16.70
C PHE A 19 7.27 -1.74 17.88
N PHE A 20 6.05 -1.74 18.42
CA PHE A 20 5.71 -0.93 19.59
C PHE A 20 6.47 -1.33 20.85
N VAL A 21 6.69 -2.63 21.07
CA VAL A 21 7.51 -3.12 22.19
C VAL A 21 8.94 -2.58 22.10
N LEU A 22 9.53 -2.57 20.90
CA LEU A 22 10.87 -2.00 20.69
C LEU A 22 10.90 -0.48 20.97
N LEU A 23 9.86 0.26 20.56
CA LEU A 23 9.76 1.69 20.89
C LEU A 23 9.68 1.93 22.40
N CYS A 24 8.89 1.12 23.12
CA CYS A 24 8.84 1.18 24.58
C CYS A 24 10.22 0.87 25.20
N LEU A 25 10.94 -0.12 24.69
CA LEU A 25 12.28 -0.44 25.18
C LEU A 25 13.27 0.71 24.95
N VAL A 26 13.24 1.36 23.79
CA VAL A 26 14.06 2.56 23.52
C VAL A 26 13.73 3.67 24.53
N ALA A 27 12.45 3.90 24.82
CA ALA A 27 12.03 4.86 25.84
C ALA A 27 12.56 4.48 27.24
N VAL A 28 12.48 3.20 27.64
CA VAL A 28 13.03 2.73 28.92
C VAL A 28 14.55 2.90 28.97
N PHE A 29 15.27 2.55 27.91
CA PHE A 29 16.72 2.71 27.84
C PHE A 29 17.18 4.16 27.93
N SER A 30 16.33 5.11 27.56
CA SER A 30 16.63 6.54 27.69
C SER A 30 16.82 6.99 29.16
N TYR A 31 16.30 6.24 30.13
CA TYR A 31 16.48 6.54 31.55
C TYR A 31 17.79 5.98 32.13
N LEU A 32 18.50 5.12 31.40
CA LEU A 32 19.79 4.59 31.87
C LEU A 32 20.91 5.64 31.69
N PRO A 33 21.86 5.73 32.62
CA PRO A 33 23.08 6.51 32.42
C PRO A 33 24.07 5.80 31.49
N GLY A 34 24.88 6.57 30.76
CA GLY A 34 25.93 6.07 29.87
C GLY A 34 25.56 6.12 28.39
N PHE A 35 26.43 5.54 27.55
CA PHE A 35 26.35 5.63 26.09
C PHE A 35 24.98 5.18 25.53
N LEU A 36 24.46 4.04 26.00
CA LEU A 36 23.16 3.50 25.58
C LEU A 36 21.99 4.46 25.90
N GLY A 37 22.09 5.20 27.01
CA GLY A 37 21.09 6.19 27.41
C GLY A 37 21.12 7.43 26.52
N GLU A 38 22.31 7.95 26.20
CA GLU A 38 22.46 9.08 25.29
C GLU A 38 22.01 8.74 23.88
N TRP A 39 22.37 7.55 23.39
CA TRP A 39 21.97 7.07 22.08
C TRP A 39 20.45 6.89 21.96
N SER A 40 19.81 6.28 22.97
CA SER A 40 18.36 6.08 22.98
C SER A 40 17.61 7.41 23.13
N LYS A 41 18.12 8.39 23.89
CA LYS A 41 17.57 9.76 23.91
C LYS A 41 17.65 10.44 22.55
N ALA A 42 18.77 10.31 21.84
CA ALA A 42 18.93 10.88 20.51
C ALA A 42 17.93 10.24 19.51
N LEU A 43 17.78 8.92 19.54
CA LEU A 43 16.78 8.21 18.74
C LEU A 43 15.36 8.64 19.09
N LEU A 44 15.04 8.76 20.38
CA LEU A 44 13.73 9.19 20.83
C LEU A 44 13.43 10.61 20.35
N ALA A 45 14.40 11.53 20.41
CA ALA A 45 14.25 12.89 19.92
C ALA A 45 13.96 12.97 18.41
N ILE A 46 14.58 12.09 17.61
CA ILE A 46 14.29 11.96 16.18
C ILE A 46 12.86 11.43 15.98
N LEU A 47 12.49 10.38 16.70
CA LEU A 47 11.16 9.75 16.59
C LEU A 47 10.02 10.69 17.01
N THR A 48 10.22 11.52 18.03
CA THR A 48 9.22 12.48 18.53
C THR A 48 9.31 13.85 17.87
N ASN A 49 10.15 14.02 16.84
CA ASN A 49 10.28 15.28 16.15
C ASN A 49 8.95 15.62 15.43
N PRO A 50 8.32 16.77 15.72
CA PRO A 50 6.99 17.11 15.20
C PRO A 50 6.96 17.18 13.66
N VAL A 51 8.07 17.60 13.04
CA VAL A 51 8.17 17.69 11.58
C VAL A 51 8.22 16.29 10.96
N LEU A 52 9.06 15.40 11.49
CA LEU A 52 9.17 14.03 10.98
C LEU A 52 7.88 13.24 11.19
N MET A 53 7.18 13.47 12.30
CA MET A 53 5.88 12.86 12.56
C MET A 53 4.82 13.31 11.55
N ALA A 54 4.74 14.60 11.25
CA ALA A 54 3.81 15.11 10.23
C ALA A 54 4.15 14.59 8.82
N VAL A 55 5.44 14.59 8.45
CA VAL A 55 5.92 14.11 7.15
C VAL A 55 5.65 12.62 6.97
N SER A 56 5.90 11.80 8.00
CA SER A 56 5.61 10.37 7.95
C SER A 56 4.12 10.07 7.79
N LEU A 57 3.24 10.82 8.48
CA LEU A 57 1.79 10.70 8.29
C LEU A 57 1.35 11.12 6.87
N PHE A 58 1.95 12.17 6.31
CA PHE A 58 1.70 12.58 4.93
C PHE A 58 2.07 11.48 3.93
N PHE A 59 3.27 10.91 4.05
CA PHE A 59 3.70 9.81 3.17
C PHE A 59 2.90 8.53 3.40
N LEU A 60 2.49 8.24 4.64
CA LEU A 60 1.59 7.12 4.94
C LEU A 60 0.25 7.32 4.22
N GLY A 61 -0.36 8.50 4.33
CA GLY A 61 -1.59 8.83 3.61
C GLY A 61 -1.43 8.71 2.09
N LEU A 62 -0.33 9.23 1.54
CA LEU A 62 0.00 9.10 0.12
C LEU A 62 0.14 7.62 -0.31
N THR A 63 0.79 6.80 0.53
CA THR A 63 0.91 5.36 0.31
C THR A 63 -0.45 4.68 0.29
N PHE A 64 -1.35 5.04 1.21
CA PHE A 64 -2.72 4.53 1.22
C PHE A 64 -3.50 4.91 -0.04
N VAL A 65 -3.37 6.16 -0.50
CA VAL A 65 -4.01 6.61 -1.74
C VAL A 65 -3.53 5.77 -2.92
N PHE A 66 -2.22 5.58 -3.07
CA PHE A 66 -1.68 4.73 -4.15
C PHE A 66 -2.07 3.27 -4.00
N LEU A 67 -2.06 2.73 -2.78
CA LEU A 67 -2.46 1.34 -2.51
C LEU A 67 -3.92 1.10 -2.89
N ILE A 68 -4.83 1.96 -2.44
CA ILE A 68 -6.26 1.84 -2.75
C ILE A 68 -6.48 2.00 -4.26
N ASN A 69 -5.86 3.01 -4.90
CA ASN A 69 -5.97 3.19 -6.34
C ASN A 69 -5.38 2.02 -7.13
N GLY A 70 -4.29 1.44 -6.66
CA GLY A 70 -3.68 0.24 -7.25
C GLY A 70 -4.58 -0.97 -7.12
N ILE A 71 -5.19 -1.20 -5.96
CA ILE A 71 -6.16 -2.28 -5.75
C ILE A 71 -7.38 -2.07 -6.65
N ARG A 72 -7.90 -0.84 -6.76
CA ARG A 72 -9.03 -0.52 -7.64
C ARG A 72 -8.70 -0.85 -9.09
N ARG A 73 -7.57 -0.34 -9.60
CA ARG A 73 -7.10 -0.63 -10.96
C ARG A 73 -6.91 -2.12 -11.21
N ASN A 74 -6.39 -2.88 -10.23
CA ASN A 74 -6.19 -4.32 -10.39
C ASN A 74 -7.50 -5.12 -10.35
N ARG A 75 -8.57 -4.59 -9.75
CA ARG A 75 -9.88 -5.26 -9.66
C ARG A 75 -10.81 -4.89 -10.81
N GLU A 76 -10.79 -3.64 -11.26
CA GLU A 76 -11.59 -3.17 -12.40
C GLU A 76 -11.03 -3.64 -13.74
N GLY A 77 -9.81 -4.18 -13.77
CA GLY A 77 -9.20 -4.63 -15.01
C GLY A 77 -8.84 -3.45 -15.92
N ASN A 78 -8.18 -3.75 -17.04
CA ASN A 78 -8.04 -2.77 -18.09
C ASN A 78 -9.34 -2.76 -18.89
N ASP A 79 -10.20 -1.76 -18.66
CA ASP A 79 -11.19 -1.34 -19.64
C ASP A 79 -10.46 -0.70 -20.84
N TYR A 80 -9.66 -1.51 -21.55
CA TYR A 80 -9.00 -1.09 -22.77
C TYR A 80 -9.85 -1.53 -23.94
N VAL A 81 -10.30 -0.53 -24.68
CA VAL A 81 -10.95 -0.69 -25.97
C VAL A 81 -9.87 -0.96 -27.02
N ARG A 82 -10.08 -1.94 -27.91
CA ARG A 82 -9.16 -2.18 -29.03
C ARG A 82 -9.21 -1.00 -29.99
N LEU A 83 -8.05 -0.39 -30.25
CA LEU A 83 -7.88 0.61 -31.30
C LEU A 83 -7.45 -0.07 -32.61
N ASP A 84 -7.92 0.44 -33.74
CA ASP A 84 -7.39 0.09 -35.06
C ASP A 84 -6.00 0.75 -35.30
N ALA A 85 -5.30 0.38 -36.37
CA ALA A 85 -4.01 0.95 -36.77
C ALA A 85 -4.02 2.49 -36.92
N GLU A 86 -5.18 3.09 -37.14
CA GLU A 86 -5.43 4.53 -37.23
C GLU A 86 -5.83 5.17 -35.89
N GLY A 87 -5.85 4.39 -34.80
CA GLY A 87 -6.12 4.86 -33.45
C GLY A 87 -7.60 5.08 -33.13
N LYS A 88 -8.52 4.56 -33.96
CA LYS A 88 -9.97 4.63 -33.68
C LYS A 88 -10.45 3.37 -32.95
N PRO A 89 -11.44 3.48 -32.06
CA PRO A 89 -12.03 2.31 -31.42
C PRO A 89 -12.65 1.38 -32.46
N GLN A 90 -12.33 0.09 -32.40
CA GLN A 90 -13.00 -0.93 -33.21
C GLN A 90 -14.41 -1.12 -32.66
N LEU A 91 -15.42 -1.09 -33.52
CA LEU A 91 -16.83 -1.16 -33.14
C LEU A 91 -17.44 -2.50 -33.60
N ASP A 92 -18.43 -3.02 -32.86
CA ASP A 92 -19.28 -4.13 -33.28
C ASP A 92 -20.34 -3.68 -34.31
N GLU A 93 -21.18 -4.61 -34.78
CA GLU A 93 -22.26 -4.31 -35.74
C GLU A 93 -23.30 -3.30 -35.20
N ASP A 94 -23.40 -3.15 -33.87
CA ASP A 94 -24.30 -2.24 -33.19
C ASP A 94 -23.65 -0.87 -32.87
N GLY A 95 -22.38 -0.67 -33.24
CA GLY A 95 -21.64 0.57 -33.03
C GLY A 95 -21.06 0.73 -31.62
N VAL A 96 -20.98 -0.33 -30.85
CA VAL A 96 -20.37 -0.40 -29.50
C VAL A 96 -18.91 -0.79 -29.63
N ALA A 97 -18.04 -0.16 -28.84
CA ALA A 97 -16.62 -0.42 -28.95
C ALA A 97 -16.24 -1.81 -28.41
N LEU A 98 -15.51 -2.57 -29.22
CA LEU A 98 -15.12 -3.95 -28.94
C LEU A 98 -14.09 -4.00 -27.82
N GLU A 99 -14.46 -4.72 -26.77
CA GLU A 99 -13.56 -5.11 -25.69
C GLU A 99 -12.69 -6.30 -26.12
N ASP A 100 -11.54 -6.47 -25.47
CA ASP A 100 -10.54 -7.49 -25.77
C ASP A 100 -11.09 -8.93 -25.81
N GLU A 101 -12.16 -9.19 -25.07
CA GLU A 101 -12.76 -10.52 -24.89
C GLU A 101 -13.69 -10.91 -26.05
N GLN A 102 -14.39 -9.94 -26.65
CA GLN A 102 -15.42 -10.21 -27.68
C GLN A 102 -14.83 -10.59 -29.05
N LEU A 103 -13.68 -10.03 -29.42
CA LEU A 103 -13.04 -10.33 -30.72
C LEU A 103 -12.34 -11.71 -30.75
N ASN A 104 -11.89 -12.23 -29.60
CA ASN A 104 -11.29 -13.57 -29.56
C ASN A 104 -12.34 -14.68 -29.69
N ALA A 105 -13.60 -14.40 -29.31
CA ALA A 105 -14.72 -15.33 -29.48
C ALA A 105 -15.25 -15.40 -30.92
N ASP A 106 -15.05 -14.35 -31.73
CA ASP A 106 -15.47 -14.28 -33.13
C ASP A 106 -14.42 -14.84 -34.12
N LYS A 107 -13.20 -15.11 -33.63
CA LYS A 107 -12.10 -15.68 -34.44
C LYS A 107 -11.96 -17.21 -34.34
N GLU A 108 -12.81 -17.88 -33.55
CA GLU A 108 -12.94 -19.34 -33.50
C GLU A 108 -14.12 -19.83 -34.34
#